data_AF-A0A432GUX7-F1
#
_entry.id   AF-A0A432GUX7-F1
#
_cell.length_a   1.000
_cell.length_b   1.000
_cell.length_c   1.000
_cell.angle_alpha   90.00
_cell.angle_beta   90.00
_cell.angle_gamma   90.00
#
_symmetry.space_group_name_H-M   'P 1'
#
loop_
_entity.id
_entity.type
_entity.pdbx_description
1 polymer ?
#
loop_
_entity_poly.entity_id
_entity_poly.type
_entity_poly.pdbx_seq_one_letter_code
_entity_poly.pdbx_strand_id
1 'polypeptide(L)'
;YHWRGNVRELENVMERALLLCNGEEIQPSHLLMSSQLGETTINEDLAAITTDYSKTPASYSSQTSFTFSEPQNSPDNGLGIEVGMSMKEAEKRFIFKTLHETKGNRTHAAKTLGISIRTLRNKLNEYRAEGIDFELEPEE
;
A
#
# COMPACT_ATOMS: atom_id res chain seq x y z
N TYR A 1 22.68 23.18 -11.01
CA TYR A 1 21.24 22.88 -11.19
C TYR A 1 20.95 21.54 -10.53
N HIS A 2 20.07 21.45 -9.52
CA HIS A 2 19.80 20.15 -8.89
C HIS A 2 18.31 19.95 -8.56
N TRP A 3 17.50 19.97 -9.60
CA TRP A 3 16.15 19.41 -9.52
C TRP A 3 16.25 17.88 -9.50
N ARG A 4 15.77 17.24 -8.43
CA ARG A 4 15.89 15.77 -8.23
C ARG A 4 14.71 14.99 -8.85
N GLY A 5 13.65 15.67 -9.26
CA GLY A 5 12.40 15.08 -9.73
C GLY A 5 12.29 14.96 -11.26
N ASN A 6 11.24 14.29 -11.73
CA ASN A 6 10.90 14.27 -13.16
C ASN A 6 10.11 15.52 -13.60
N VAL A 7 9.86 15.66 -14.91
CA VAL A 7 9.16 16.83 -15.49
C VAL A 7 7.76 17.03 -14.91
N ARG A 8 7.04 15.97 -14.56
CA ARG A 8 5.71 16.08 -13.93
C ARG A 8 5.79 16.63 -12.51
N GLU A 9 6.87 16.34 -11.80
CA GLU A 9 7.07 16.91 -10.45
C GLU A 9 7.35 18.41 -10.53
N LEU A 10 8.08 18.84 -11.57
CA LEU A 10 8.32 20.26 -11.82
C LEU A 10 7.01 20.98 -12.16
N GLU A 11 6.19 20.39 -13.03
CA GLU A 11 4.86 20.88 -13.38
C GLU A 11 3.98 21.06 -12.14
N ASN A 12 3.89 20.04 -11.29
CA ASN A 12 3.12 20.10 -10.04
C ASN A 12 3.59 21.21 -9.08
N VAL A 13 4.91 21.44 -8.99
CA VAL A 13 5.46 22.50 -8.15
C VAL A 13 5.16 23.88 -8.73
N MET A 14 5.24 24.04 -10.06
CA MET A 14 4.88 25.28 -10.73
C MET A 14 3.39 25.61 -10.61
N GLU A 15 2.50 24.62 -10.78
CA GLU A 15 1.05 24.80 -10.61
C GLU A 15 0.72 25.25 -9.18
N ARG A 16 1.33 24.63 -8.17
CA ARG A 16 1.12 25.01 -6.77
C ARG A 16 1.69 26.39 -6.45
N ALA A 17 2.86 26.70 -6.96
CA ALA A 17 3.48 28.01 -6.76
C ALA A 17 2.62 29.11 -7.37
N LEU A 18 1.98 28.85 -8.51
CA LEU A 18 0.99 29.74 -9.11
C LEU A 18 -0.23 29.93 -8.21
N LEU A 19 -0.77 28.86 -7.62
CA LEU A 19 -1.92 28.93 -6.70
C LEU A 19 -1.62 29.69 -5.41
N LEU A 20 -0.39 29.56 -4.90
CA LEU A 20 0.08 30.19 -3.65
C LEU A 20 0.57 31.63 -3.86
N CYS A 21 0.82 32.01 -5.10
CA CYS A 21 1.29 33.35 -5.41
C CYS A 21 0.10 34.33 -5.40
N ASN A 22 -0.01 35.12 -4.34
CA ASN A 22 -0.99 36.21 -4.24
C ASN A 22 -0.52 37.50 -4.93
N GLY A 23 0.50 37.44 -5.80
CA GLY A 23 1.11 38.60 -6.46
C GLY A 23 1.58 38.29 -7.88
N GLU A 24 2.26 39.25 -8.50
CA GLU A 24 2.67 39.20 -9.92
C GLU A 24 3.93 38.34 -10.16
N GLU A 25 4.70 38.05 -9.10
CA GLU A 25 5.95 37.30 -9.18
C GLU A 25 5.98 36.10 -8.24
N ILE A 26 6.35 34.93 -8.79
CA ILE A 26 6.58 33.71 -8.01
C ILE A 26 7.89 33.86 -7.23
N GLN A 27 7.78 34.01 -5.92
CA GLN A 27 8.91 34.03 -5.00
C GLN A 27 9.41 32.61 -4.68
N PRO A 28 10.69 32.43 -4.30
CA PRO A 28 11.23 31.13 -3.91
C PRO A 28 10.46 30.44 -2.78
N SER A 29 9.80 31.21 -1.89
CA SER A 29 8.93 30.69 -0.84
C SER A 29 7.69 29.95 -1.36
N HIS A 30 7.23 30.25 -2.57
CA HIS A 30 6.10 29.57 -3.21
C HIS A 30 6.51 28.24 -3.86
N LEU A 31 7.80 28.09 -4.19
CA LEU A 31 8.39 26.84 -4.63
C LEU A 31 8.66 25.97 -3.40
N LEU A 32 7.59 25.47 -2.78
CA LEU A 32 7.68 24.49 -1.70
C LEU A 32 8.41 23.24 -2.21
N MET A 33 9.75 23.25 -2.15
CA MET A 33 10.59 22.12 -2.52
C MET A 33 10.39 21.05 -1.47
N SER A 34 9.38 20.22 -1.72
CA SER A 34 8.98 19.15 -0.83
C SER A 34 10.02 18.04 -0.86
N SER A 35 11.11 18.23 -0.13
CA SER A 35 11.76 17.12 0.54
C SER A 35 10.87 16.53 1.67
N GLN A 36 9.69 17.13 1.92
CA GLN A 36 8.75 16.75 2.97
C GLN A 36 7.41 16.16 2.50
N LEU A 37 7.12 16.04 1.19
CA LEU A 37 5.86 15.44 0.69
C LEU A 37 6.04 14.01 0.16
N GLY A 38 7.03 13.28 0.66
CA GLY A 38 7.31 11.90 0.27
C GLY A 38 7.63 10.94 1.40
N GLU A 39 7.61 11.37 2.68
CA GLU A 39 8.03 10.54 3.81
C GLU A 39 6.95 10.17 4.82
N THR A 40 5.74 10.70 4.75
CA THR A 40 4.63 10.15 5.54
C THR A 40 4.07 8.93 4.79
N THR A 41 4.61 7.76 5.13
CA THR A 41 3.87 6.53 4.87
C THR A 41 2.54 6.61 5.63
N ILE A 42 1.46 6.19 4.98
CA ILE A 42 0.11 5.95 5.53
C ILE A 42 0.05 5.30 6.92
N ASN A 43 1.15 4.70 7.40
CA ASN A 43 1.30 4.09 8.71
C ASN A 43 1.40 5.09 9.86
N GLU A 44 1.81 6.34 9.62
CA GLU A 44 2.10 7.31 10.68
C GLU A 44 0.81 7.91 11.30
N ASP A 45 -0.25 8.04 10.51
CA ASP A 45 -1.55 8.56 10.97
C ASP A 45 -2.29 7.57 11.90
N LEU A 46 -2.03 6.26 11.79
CA LEU A 46 -2.63 5.26 12.68
C LEU A 46 -2.02 5.31 14.09
N ALA A 47 -0.72 5.61 14.22
CA ALA A 47 -0.02 5.65 15.50
C ALA A 47 -0.50 6.81 16.41
N ALA A 48 -0.91 7.93 15.82
CA ALA A 48 -1.44 9.07 16.57
C ALA A 48 -2.80 8.76 17.24
N ILE A 49 -3.61 7.88 16.63
CA ILE A 49 -4.96 7.56 17.13
C ILE A 49 -4.92 6.51 18.27
N THR A 50 -3.89 5.65 18.34
CA THR A 50 -3.79 4.62 19.39
C THR A 50 -3.32 5.14 20.75
N THR A 51 -2.84 6.38 20.83
CA THR A 51 -2.21 6.91 22.05
C THR A 51 -3.23 7.23 23.15
N ASP A 52 -4.52 7.41 22.82
CA ASP A 52 -5.56 7.78 23.80
C ASP A 52 -6.31 6.60 24.44
N TYR A 53 -6.04 5.35 24.05
CA TYR A 53 -6.79 4.17 24.54
C TYR A 53 -6.08 3.37 25.65
N SER A 54 -5.13 3.95 26.38
CA SER A 54 -4.48 3.32 27.54
C SER A 54 -5.28 3.45 28.84
N LYS A 55 -6.61 3.33 28.78
CA LYS A 55 -7.45 3.22 29.99
C LYS A 55 -7.89 1.76 30.16
N THR A 56 -7.19 1.07 31.06
CA THR A 56 -7.51 -0.24 31.64
C THR A 56 -9.00 -0.44 31.92
N PRO A 57 -9.47 -1.70 31.87
CA PRO A 57 -9.82 -2.31 33.15
C PRO A 57 -9.10 -3.64 33.37
N ALA A 58 -8.70 -3.80 34.63
CA ALA A 58 -8.16 -5.01 35.21
C ALA A 58 -9.18 -6.16 35.25
N SER A 59 -8.62 -7.37 35.39
CA SER A 59 -9.23 -8.59 35.96
C SER A 59 -9.83 -9.60 34.97
N TYR A 60 -9.01 -10.57 34.59
CA TYR A 60 -9.41 -11.98 34.75
C TYR A 60 -8.15 -12.85 34.94
N SER A 61 -7.87 -13.19 36.19
CA SER A 61 -7.10 -14.39 36.49
C SER A 61 -8.06 -15.57 36.33
N SER A 62 -7.76 -16.49 35.42
CA SER A 62 -8.14 -17.88 35.58
C SER A 62 -7.15 -18.75 34.85
N GLN A 63 -6.56 -19.64 35.62
CA GLN A 63 -5.72 -20.73 35.16
C GLN A 63 -6.55 -21.60 34.21
N THR A 64 -6.14 -21.70 32.95
CA THR A 64 -6.48 -22.84 32.11
C THR A 64 -5.20 -23.33 31.47
N SER A 65 -4.71 -24.44 31.98
CA SER A 65 -3.85 -25.36 31.24
C SER A 65 -4.55 -25.70 29.92
N PHE A 66 -4.14 -25.02 28.83
CA PHE A 66 -4.56 -25.36 27.49
C PHE A 66 -3.56 -26.36 26.93
N THR A 67 -3.95 -27.64 26.97
CA THR A 67 -3.43 -28.69 26.13
C THR A 67 -3.31 -28.14 24.70
N PHE A 68 -2.10 -28.13 24.15
CA PHE A 68 -1.85 -27.82 22.74
C PHE A 68 -2.42 -28.97 21.91
N SER A 69 -3.73 -28.93 21.70
CA SER A 69 -4.36 -29.70 20.64
C SER A 69 -4.00 -28.99 19.35
N GLU A 70 -3.17 -29.68 18.56
CA GLU A 70 -2.87 -29.43 17.16
C GLU A 70 -4.02 -28.66 16.48
N PRO A 71 -3.80 -27.43 15.97
CA PRO A 71 -4.82 -26.75 15.22
C PRO A 71 -5.07 -27.59 13.97
N GLN A 72 -6.20 -28.31 13.99
CA GLN A 72 -6.83 -28.90 12.83
C GLN A 72 -6.82 -27.84 11.73
N ASN A 73 -5.96 -28.07 10.73
CA ASN A 73 -5.86 -27.30 9.51
C ASN A 73 -7.17 -27.52 8.74
N SER A 74 -8.20 -26.76 9.12
CA SER A 74 -9.44 -26.65 8.38
C SER A 74 -9.12 -26.02 7.03
N PRO A 75 -9.66 -26.57 5.93
CA PRO A 75 -9.28 -26.14 4.60
C PRO A 75 -9.76 -24.72 4.35
N ASP A 76 -8.88 -23.97 3.69
CA ASP A 76 -9.23 -23.13 2.57
C ASP A 76 -10.14 -21.93 2.85
N ASN A 77 -9.51 -20.82 3.25
CA ASN A 77 -9.97 -19.52 2.79
C ASN A 77 -8.79 -18.54 2.62
N GLY A 78 -8.15 -18.64 1.46
CA GLY A 78 -7.79 -17.45 0.70
C GLY A 78 -6.35 -16.92 0.80
N LEU A 79 -5.71 -16.82 -0.37
CA LEU A 79 -4.36 -16.28 -0.65
C LEU A 79 -3.18 -17.22 -0.33
N GLY A 80 -3.33 -18.21 0.56
CA GLY A 80 -2.29 -19.20 0.85
C GLY A 80 -0.96 -18.58 1.29
N ILE A 81 -1.01 -17.55 2.13
CA ILE A 81 0.19 -16.83 2.58
C ILE A 81 0.74 -17.54 3.82
N GLU A 82 1.94 -18.11 3.68
CA GLU A 82 2.63 -18.78 4.77
C GLU A 82 3.66 -17.84 5.41
N VAL A 83 3.81 -17.93 6.74
CA VAL A 83 4.85 -17.22 7.48
C VAL A 83 6.21 -17.82 7.11
N GLY A 84 7.07 -17.01 6.47
CA GLY A 84 8.36 -17.44 5.91
C GLY A 84 8.51 -17.15 4.42
N MET A 85 7.43 -16.78 3.72
CA MET A 85 7.49 -16.32 2.34
C MET A 85 8.20 -14.96 2.23
N SER A 86 8.87 -14.73 1.10
CA SER A 86 9.40 -13.41 0.79
C SER A 86 8.25 -12.41 0.62
N MET A 87 8.48 -11.16 1.02
CA MET A 87 7.48 -10.09 0.84
C MET A 87 7.07 -9.91 -0.63
N LYS A 88 8.02 -10.12 -1.56
CA LYS A 88 7.75 -10.06 -3.00
C LYS A 88 6.74 -11.12 -3.44
N GLU A 89 6.88 -12.33 -2.92
CA GLU A 89 5.96 -13.44 -3.22
C GLU A 89 4.58 -13.21 -2.62
N ALA A 90 4.51 -12.72 -1.38
CA ALA A 90 3.25 -12.33 -0.74
C ALA A 90 2.53 -11.21 -1.51
N GLU A 91 3.27 -10.16 -1.93
CA GLU A 91 2.74 -9.05 -2.73
C GLU A 91 2.17 -9.56 -4.06
N LYS A 92 2.92 -10.40 -4.76
CA LYS A 92 2.52 -10.99 -6.04
C LYS A 92 1.20 -11.76 -5.91
N ARG A 93 1.07 -12.62 -4.90
CA ARG A 93 -0.16 -13.39 -4.64
C ARG A 93 -1.35 -12.50 -4.37
N PHE A 94 -1.17 -11.45 -3.56
CA PHE A 94 -2.21 -10.45 -3.30
C PHE A 94 -2.67 -9.76 -4.58
N ILE A 95 -1.73 -9.25 -5.38
CA ILE A 95 -2.04 -8.56 -6.63
C ILE A 95 -2.85 -9.45 -7.58
N PHE A 96 -2.42 -10.68 -7.80
CA PHE A 96 -3.09 -11.57 -8.74
C PHE A 96 -4.45 -12.03 -8.25
N LYS A 97 -4.58 -12.39 -6.98
CA LYS A 97 -5.88 -12.79 -6.45
C LYS A 97 -6.89 -11.64 -6.48
N THR A 98 -6.48 -10.42 -6.11
CA THR A 98 -7.38 -9.26 -6.24
C THR A 98 -7.74 -8.96 -7.70
N LEU A 99 -6.82 -9.16 -8.65
CA LEU A 99 -7.13 -9.06 -10.07
C LEU A 99 -8.11 -10.13 -10.55
N HIS A 100 -8.03 -11.34 -10.02
CA HIS A 100 -9.00 -12.40 -10.28
C HIS A 100 -10.40 -12.01 -9.77
N GLU A 101 -10.51 -11.61 -8.51
CA GLU A 101 -11.77 -11.18 -7.88
C GLU A 101 -12.42 -9.99 -8.61
N THR A 102 -11.60 -9.08 -9.13
CA THR A 102 -12.05 -7.89 -9.88
C THR A 102 -12.17 -8.12 -11.39
N LYS A 103 -12.02 -9.37 -11.86
CA LYS A 103 -12.12 -9.77 -13.28
C LYS A 103 -11.21 -8.94 -14.20
N GLY A 104 -10.00 -8.64 -13.72
CA GLY A 104 -8.99 -7.88 -14.45
C GLY A 104 -9.20 -6.36 -14.45
N ASN A 105 -10.16 -5.82 -13.70
CA ASN A 105 -10.34 -4.37 -13.57
C ASN A 105 -9.22 -3.77 -12.72
N ARG A 106 -8.15 -3.33 -13.37
CA ARG A 106 -6.95 -2.78 -12.73
C ARG A 106 -7.23 -1.56 -11.85
N THR A 107 -8.16 -0.69 -12.24
CA THR A 107 -8.51 0.50 -11.44
C THR A 107 -9.19 0.09 -10.15
N HIS A 108 -10.11 -0.87 -10.21
CA HIS A 108 -10.78 -1.40 -9.02
C HIS A 108 -9.80 -2.20 -8.15
N ALA A 109 -8.97 -3.04 -8.75
CA ALA A 109 -7.94 -3.81 -8.03
C ALA A 109 -6.96 -2.91 -7.29
N ALA A 110 -6.46 -1.84 -7.93
CA ALA A 110 -5.56 -0.89 -7.30
C ALA A 110 -6.23 -0.21 -6.08
N LYS A 111 -7.51 0.15 -6.21
CA LYS A 111 -8.30 0.72 -5.12
C LYS A 111 -8.46 -0.27 -3.96
N THR A 112 -8.75 -1.55 -4.24
CA THR A 112 -8.88 -2.60 -3.22
C THR A 112 -7.55 -2.86 -2.49
N LEU A 113 -6.44 -2.85 -3.23
CA LEU A 113 -5.09 -3.04 -2.68
C LEU A 113 -4.54 -1.81 -1.94
N GLY A 114 -5.22 -0.66 -2.03
CA GLY A 114 -4.74 0.60 -1.44
C GLY A 114 -3.49 1.17 -2.09
N ILE A 115 -3.20 0.81 -3.36
CA ILE A 115 -2.05 1.32 -4.11
C ILE A 115 -2.47 2.18 -5.29
N SER A 116 -1.56 3.03 -5.77
CA SER A 116 -1.84 3.80 -6.98
C SER A 116 -1.97 2.88 -8.20
N ILE A 117 -2.83 3.24 -9.16
CA ILE A 117 -2.96 2.52 -10.43
C ILE A 117 -1.62 2.41 -11.19
N ARG A 118 -0.74 3.41 -11.03
CA ARG A 118 0.61 3.40 -11.61
C ARG A 118 1.49 2.34 -10.97
N THR A 119 1.45 2.23 -9.65
CA THR A 119 2.18 1.20 -8.90
C THR A 119 1.74 -0.19 -9.33
N LEU A 120 0.42 -0.42 -9.42
CA LEU A 120 -0.12 -1.69 -9.92
C LEU A 120 0.36 -1.99 -11.35
N ARG A 121 0.33 -1.01 -12.25
CA ARG A 121 0.82 -1.17 -13.63
C ARG A 121 2.31 -1.48 -13.68
N ASN A 122 3.12 -0.80 -12.86
CA ASN A 122 4.56 -1.04 -12.79
C ASN A 122 4.85 -2.48 -12.34
N LYS A 123 4.16 -2.96 -11.29
CA LYS A 123 4.29 -4.32 -10.78
C LYS A 123 3.86 -5.37 -11.80
N LEU A 124 2.75 -5.14 -12.51
CA LEU A 124 2.31 -6.04 -13.58
C LEU A 124 3.28 -6.09 -14.76
N ASN A 125 3.93 -4.97 -15.09
CA ASN A 125 4.96 -4.94 -16.12
C ASN A 125 6.24 -5.66 -15.66
N GLU A 126 6.62 -5.52 -14.38
CA GLU A 126 7.74 -6.26 -13.77
C GLU A 126 7.49 -7.76 -13.86
N TYR A 127 6.30 -8.23 -13.44
CA TYR A 127 5.98 -9.66 -13.49
C TYR A 127 5.90 -10.21 -14.92
N ARG A 128 5.41 -9.42 -15.87
CA ARG A 128 5.46 -9.77 -17.30
C ARG A 128 6.89 -9.90 -17.81
N ALA A 129 7.79 -9.02 -17.39
CA ALA A 129 9.20 -9.08 -17.79
C ALA A 129 9.93 -10.28 -17.16
N GLU A 130 9.50 -10.72 -15.97
CA GLU A 130 9.97 -11.95 -15.33
C GLU A 130 9.36 -13.23 -15.95
N GLY A 131 8.43 -13.10 -16.91
CA GLY A 131 7.75 -14.22 -17.54
C GLY A 131 6.63 -14.83 -16.71
N ILE A 132 6.19 -14.16 -15.64
CA ILE A 132 4.98 -14.54 -14.91
C ILE A 132 3.80 -13.80 -15.51
N ASP A 133 3.07 -14.48 -16.39
CA ASP A 133 1.79 -13.98 -16.87
C ASP A 133 0.65 -14.35 -15.91
N PHE A 134 -0.32 -13.44 -15.84
CA PHE A 134 -1.55 -13.66 -15.08
C PHE A 134 -2.47 -14.53 -15.93
N GLU A 135 -2.49 -15.83 -15.66
CA GLU A 135 -3.42 -16.77 -16.29
C GLU A 135 -4.64 -16.91 -15.39
N LEU A 136 -5.81 -16.51 -15.90
CA LEU A 136 -7.09 -16.75 -15.26
C LEU A 136 -7.41 -18.23 -15.48
N GLU A 137 -6.86 -19.10 -14.63
CA GLU A 137 -7.39 -20.46 -14.48
C GLU A 137 -8.84 -20.30 -13.99
N PRO A 138 -9.87 -20.68 -14.77
CA PRO A 138 -11.22 -20.69 -14.26
C PRO A 138 -11.29 -21.81 -13.22
N GLU A 139 -11.52 -21.47 -11.95
CA GLU A 139 -11.92 -22.48 -10.98
C GLU A 139 -13.24 -23.09 -11.46
N GLU A 140 -13.23 -24.40 -11.74
CA GLU A 140 -14.38 -25.22 -12.19
C GLU A 140 -15.51 -25.26 -11.15
#